data_AF-A0A6M3JS45-F1
#
_entry.id   AF-A0A6M3JS45-F1
#
_cell.length_a   1.000
_cell.length_b   1.000
_cell.length_c   1.000
_cell.angle_alpha   90.00
_cell.angle_beta   90.00
_cell.angle_gamma   90.00
#
_symmetry.space_group_name_H-M   'P 1'
#
loop_
_entity.id
_entity.type
_entity.pdbx_description
1 polymer ?
#
loop_
_entity_poly.entity_id
_entity_poly.type
_entity_poly.pdbx_seq_one_letter_code
_entity_poly.pdbx_strand_id
1 'polypeptide(L)'
;MNAGHPDFYKMTEEENRLYSEKNKDYCSNTDPLANFKRVSAIMALYPSMNWATPEGIAIVYSWKQMDACVSLLEKGTEGEVETVDTRARDVHVY
;
A
#
# COMPACT_ATOMS: atom_id res chain seq x y z
N MET A 1 39.27 3.97 7.49
CA MET A 1 38.07 4.74 7.88
C MET A 1 36.90 4.19 7.09
N ASN A 2 35.87 3.67 7.74
CA ASN A 2 34.66 3.22 7.03
C ASN A 2 33.94 4.47 6.52
N ALA A 3 33.82 4.61 5.19
CA ALA A 3 33.15 5.73 4.53
C ALA A 3 31.60 5.64 4.57
N GLY A 4 31.04 4.83 5.47
CA GLY A 4 29.60 4.59 5.59
C GLY A 4 28.92 5.53 6.58
N HIS A 5 27.64 5.83 6.35
CA HIS A 5 26.82 6.59 7.29
C HIS A 5 26.76 5.84 8.64
N PRO A 6 27.02 6.50 9.78
CA PRO A 6 27.09 5.83 11.09
C PRO A 6 25.80 5.10 11.46
N ASP A 7 24.66 5.61 11.00
CA ASP A 7 23.35 4.99 11.24
C ASP A 7 22.92 4.01 10.13
N PHE A 8 23.76 3.66 9.15
CA PHE A 8 23.37 2.84 7.99
C PHE A 8 22.63 1.55 8.40
N TYR A 9 23.19 0.79 9.35
CA TYR A 9 22.56 -0.44 9.83
C TYR A 9 21.24 -0.20 10.57
N LYS A 10 21.17 0.87 11.37
CA LYS A 10 19.95 1.25 12.09
C LYS A 10 18.84 1.63 11.12
N MET A 11 19.15 2.46 10.12
CA MET A 11 18.20 2.84 9.07
C MET A 11 17.72 1.61 8.27
N THR A 12 18.64 0.69 7.96
CA THR A 12 18.32 -0.55 7.24
C THR A 12 17.41 -1.47 8.07
N GLU A 13 17.66 -1.60 9.38
CA GLU A 13 16.82 -2.37 10.29
C GLU A 13 15.42 -1.76 10.42
N GLU A 14 15.34 -0.43 10.53
CA GLU A 14 14.08 0.29 10.59
C GLU A 14 13.27 0.15 9.28
N GLU A 15 13.93 0.22 8.13
CA GLU A 15 13.32 -0.01 6.83
C GLU A 15 12.76 -1.44 6.70
N ASN A 16 13.52 -2.45 7.15
CA ASN A 16 13.07 -3.85 7.17
C ASN A 16 11.85 -4.07 8.08
N ARG A 17 11.83 -3.42 9.25
CA ARG A 17 10.69 -3.46 10.17
C ARG A 17 9.46 -2.85 9.50
N LEU A 18 9.59 -1.64 8.96
CA LEU A 18 8.51 -0.94 8.27
C LEU A 18 7.97 -1.74 7.07
N TYR A 19 8.85 -2.39 6.30
CA TYR A 19 8.45 -3.23 5.18
C TYR A 19 7.61 -4.41 5.64
N SER A 20 8.00 -5.05 6.74
CA SER A 20 7.28 -6.18 7.33
C SER A 20 5.93 -5.76 7.92
N GLU A 21 5.87 -4.66 8.67
CA GLU A 21 4.64 -4.14 9.28
C GLU A 21 3.64 -3.68 8.22
N LYS A 22 4.08 -2.86 7.26
CA LYS A 22 3.19 -2.37 6.20
C LYS A 22 2.68 -3.53 5.34
N ASN A 23 3.53 -4.50 4.99
CA ASN A 23 3.07 -5.59 4.13
C ASN A 23 1.93 -6.38 4.77
N LYS A 24 1.89 -6.59 6.08
CA LYS A 24 0.77 -7.30 6.74
C LYS A 24 -0.60 -6.72 6.40
N ASP A 25 -0.69 -5.40 6.32
CA ASP A 25 -1.94 -4.70 6.01
C ASP A 25 -2.38 -4.92 4.54
N TYR A 26 -1.42 -5.12 3.62
CA TYR A 26 -1.67 -5.19 2.16
C TYR A 26 -1.60 -6.60 1.56
N CYS A 27 -0.95 -7.53 2.24
CA CYS A 27 -0.77 -8.90 1.76
C CYS A 27 -1.92 -9.82 2.19
N SER A 28 -2.09 -10.91 1.46
CA SER A 28 -2.76 -12.08 2.03
C SER A 28 -1.72 -12.93 2.78
N ASN A 29 -2.18 -13.86 3.62
CA ASN A 29 -1.30 -14.81 4.30
C ASN A 29 -0.43 -15.64 3.33
N THR A 30 -0.75 -15.64 2.04
CA THR A 30 -0.12 -16.46 1.00
C THR A 30 0.52 -15.66 -0.13
N ASP A 31 0.27 -14.36 -0.22
CA ASP A 31 0.73 -13.53 -1.34
C ASP A 31 1.09 -12.09 -0.89
N PRO A 32 2.39 -11.76 -0.82
CA PRO A 32 2.86 -10.42 -0.44
C PRO A 32 2.47 -9.33 -1.44
N LEU A 33 2.06 -9.70 -2.67
CA LEU A 33 1.71 -8.75 -3.73
C LEU A 33 0.20 -8.70 -3.99
N ALA A 34 -0.62 -9.24 -3.09
CA ALA A 34 -2.07 -9.37 -3.29
C ALA A 34 -2.75 -8.02 -3.63
N ASN A 35 -2.44 -6.94 -2.90
CA ASN A 35 -2.98 -5.61 -3.17
C ASN A 35 -2.58 -5.11 -4.58
N PHE A 36 -1.30 -5.21 -4.94
CA PHE A 36 -0.84 -4.81 -6.28
C PHE A 36 -1.55 -5.58 -7.39
N LYS A 37 -1.76 -6.89 -7.20
CA LYS A 37 -2.49 -7.72 -8.16
C LYS A 37 -3.94 -7.29 -8.29
N ARG A 38 -4.64 -7.03 -7.18
CA ARG A 38 -6.03 -6.56 -7.20
C ARG A 38 -6.15 -5.19 -7.87
N VAL A 39 -5.31 -4.23 -7.51
CA VAL A 39 -5.28 -2.90 -8.16
C VAL A 39 -4.97 -3.04 -9.66
N SER A 40 -3.98 -3.85 -10.04
CA SER A 40 -3.69 -4.08 -11.47
C SER A 40 -4.84 -4.74 -12.22
N ALA A 41 -5.59 -5.64 -11.57
CA ALA A 41 -6.76 -6.28 -12.17
C ALA A 41 -7.89 -5.27 -12.39
N ILE A 42 -8.08 -4.32 -11.46
CA ILE A 42 -9.02 -3.20 -11.63
C ILE A 42 -8.58 -2.31 -12.79
N MET A 43 -7.30 -1.93 -12.85
CA MET A 43 -6.75 -1.11 -13.94
C MET A 43 -6.92 -1.78 -15.31
N ALA A 44 -6.79 -3.11 -15.37
CA ALA A 44 -6.96 -3.88 -16.61
C ALA A 44 -8.39 -3.83 -17.17
N LEU A 45 -9.39 -3.44 -16.37
CA LEU A 45 -10.77 -3.21 -16.84
C LEU A 45 -10.89 -1.98 -17.75
N TYR A 46 -9.89 -1.09 -17.74
CA TYR A 46 -9.87 0.15 -18.54
C TYR A 46 -8.63 0.22 -19.45
N PRO A 47 -8.53 -0.65 -20.47
CA PRO A 47 -7.31 -0.81 -21.27
C PRO A 47 -6.93 0.41 -22.11
N SER A 48 -7.88 1.31 -22.37
CA SER A 48 -7.64 2.56 -23.12
C SER A 48 -7.24 3.73 -22.23
N MET A 49 -7.22 3.55 -20.90
CA MET A 49 -6.86 4.60 -19.95
C MET A 49 -5.35 4.85 -19.97
N ASN A 50 -4.94 6.12 -20.01
CA ASN A 50 -3.55 6.50 -19.77
C ASN A 50 -3.32 6.74 -18.27
N TRP A 51 -2.86 5.71 -17.58
CA TRP A 51 -2.58 5.74 -16.13
C TRP A 51 -1.42 6.65 -15.72
N ALA A 52 -0.58 7.10 -16.66
CA ALA A 52 0.55 7.99 -16.38
C ALA A 52 0.15 9.48 -16.27
N THR A 53 -1.14 9.80 -16.45
CA THR A 53 -1.67 11.15 -16.25
C THR A 53 -1.82 11.47 -14.76
N PRO A 54 -1.74 12.74 -14.33
CA PRO A 54 -2.00 13.12 -12.93
C PRO A 54 -3.33 12.56 -12.38
N GLU A 55 -4.38 12.60 -13.18
CA GLU A 55 -5.71 12.06 -12.86
C GLU A 55 -5.66 10.54 -12.71
N GLY A 56 -4.97 9.84 -13.61
CA GLY A 56 -4.75 8.39 -13.51
C GLY A 56 -4.01 8.00 -12.23
N ILE A 57 -2.99 8.76 -11.86
CA ILE A 57 -2.22 8.54 -10.62
C ILE A 57 -3.09 8.78 -9.38
N ALA A 58 -3.91 9.84 -9.36
CA ALA A 58 -4.83 10.11 -8.25
C ALA A 58 -5.84 8.96 -8.05
N ILE A 59 -6.40 8.42 -9.14
CA ILE A 59 -7.30 7.26 -9.10
C ILE A 59 -6.58 6.02 -8.56
N VAL A 60 -5.35 5.75 -9.01
CA VAL A 60 -4.57 4.59 -8.53
C VAL A 60 -4.26 4.70 -7.04
N TYR A 61 -3.90 5.88 -6.53
CA TYR A 61 -3.72 6.11 -5.10
C TYR A 61 -5.00 5.88 -4.31
N SER A 62 -6.13 6.37 -4.81
CA SER A 62 -7.46 6.18 -4.20
C SER A 62 -7.84 4.70 -4.14
N TRP A 63 -7.68 3.97 -5.25
CA TRP A 63 -7.99 2.54 -5.30
C TRP A 63 -7.10 1.71 -4.41
N LYS A 64 -5.81 2.07 -4.29
CA LYS A 64 -4.92 1.39 -3.35
C LYS A 64 -5.43 1.49 -1.91
N GLN A 65 -5.86 2.68 -1.50
CA GLN A 65 -6.40 2.90 -0.15
C GLN A 65 -7.75 2.19 0.04
N MET A 66 -8.63 2.27 -0.96
CA MET A 66 -9.92 1.60 -0.94
C MET A 66 -9.79 0.07 -0.86
N ASP A 67 -8.89 -0.53 -1.64
CA ASP A 67 -8.62 -1.98 -1.60
C ASP A 67 -8.10 -2.42 -0.22
N ALA A 68 -7.22 -1.62 0.39
CA ALA A 68 -6.72 -1.88 1.73
C ALA A 68 -7.85 -1.82 2.78
N CYS A 69 -8.75 -0.83 2.71
CA CYS A 69 -9.95 -0.78 3.56
C CYS A 69 -10.81 -2.04 3.39
N VAL A 70 -11.12 -2.41 2.14
CA VAL A 70 -11.95 -3.59 1.85
C VAL A 70 -11.30 -4.87 2.36
N SER A 71 -9.98 -5.02 2.20
CA SER A 71 -9.26 -6.19 2.71
C SER A 71 -9.29 -6.28 4.24
N LEU A 72 -9.14 -5.15 4.95
CA LEU A 72 -9.20 -5.12 6.42
C LEU A 72 -10.62 -5.44 6.93
N LEU A 73 -11.64 -4.85 6.29
CA LEU A 73 -13.05 -5.13 6.59
C LEU A 73 -13.42 -6.59 6.34
N GLU A 74 -12.95 -7.19 5.23
CA GLU A 74 -13.21 -8.60 4.90
C GLU A 74 -12.57 -9.55 5.90
N LYS A 75 -11.35 -9.24 6.36
CA LYS A 75 -10.64 -10.01 7.40
C LYS A 75 -11.24 -9.81 8.80
N GLY A 76 -12.06 -8.78 9.01
CA GLY A 76 -12.56 -8.38 10.32
C GLY A 76 -11.44 -7.91 11.26
N THR A 77 -10.38 -7.31 10.69
CA THR A 77 -9.18 -6.86 11.42
C THR A 77 -8.94 -5.38 11.20
N GLU A 78 -8.35 -4.72 12.20
CA GLU A 78 -7.86 -3.36 12.05
C GLU A 78 -6.39 -3.36 11.58
N GLY A 79 -6.01 -2.35 10.79
CA GLY A 79 -4.63 -2.23 10.31
C GLY A 79 -3.67 -1.87 11.44
N GLU A 80 -2.48 -2.48 11.45
CA GLU A 80 -1.46 -2.21 12.48
C GLU A 80 -0.85 -0.81 12.31
N VAL A 81 -0.75 -0.32 11.07
CA VAL A 81 -0.14 0.98 10.76
C VAL A 81 -1.19 2.04 10.43
N GLU A 82 -2.18 1.71 9.60
CA GLU A 82 -3.27 2.61 9.23
C GLU A 82 -4.61 1.87 9.38
N THR A 83 -5.54 2.47 10.12
CA THR A 83 -6.87 1.90 10.37
C THR A 83 -7.78 2.04 9.16
N VAL A 84 -8.94 1.37 9.18
CA VAL A 84 -9.95 1.57 8.14
C VAL A 84 -10.37 3.04 8.04
N ASP A 85 -10.52 3.74 9.18
CA ASP A 85 -10.90 5.15 9.23
C ASP A 85 -9.84 6.08 8.61
N THR A 86 -8.56 5.89 8.94
CA THR A 86 -7.50 6.74 8.38
C THR A 86 -7.40 6.57 6.87
N ARG A 87 -7.53 5.34 6.38
CA ARG A 87 -7.51 5.04 4.94
C ARG A 87 -8.75 5.56 4.21
N ALA A 88 -9.93 5.49 4.84
CA ALA A 88 -11.16 6.05 4.28
C ALA A 88 -11.07 7.58 4.16
N ARG A 89 -10.39 8.25 5.10
CA ARG A 89 -10.10 9.69 5.00
C ARG A 89 -9.15 10.01 3.86
N ASP A 90 -8.13 9.20 3.62
CA ASP A 90 -7.25 9.39 2.46
C ASP A 90 -8.04 9.33 1.14
N VAL A 91 -8.96 8.36 1.01
CA VAL A 91 -9.88 8.28 -0.15
C VAL A 91 -10.76 9.52 -0.28
N HIS A 92 -11.10 10.20 0.82
CA HIS A 92 -11.88 11.44 0.77
C HIS A 92 -11.07 12.66 0.30
N VAL A 93 -9.74 12.63 0.48
CA VAL A 93 -8.83 13.73 0.11
C VAL A 93 -8.40 13.66 -1.36
N TYR A 94 -8.22 12.46 -1.88
CA TYR A 94 -7.87 12.22 -3.28
C TYR A 94 -9.05 12.41 -4.23
#